data_AF-A0AA39HCT3-F1
#
_entry.id   AF-A0AA39HCT3-F1
#
_cell.length_a   1.000
_cell.length_b   1.000
_cell.length_c   1.000
_cell.angle_alpha   90.00
_cell.angle_beta   90.00
_cell.angle_gamma   90.00
#
_symmetry.space_group_name_H-M   'P 1'
#
loop_
_entity.id
_entity.type
_entity.pdbx_description
1 polymer ?
#
loop_
_entity_poly.entity_id
_entity_poly.type
_entity_poly.pdbx_seq_one_letter_code
_entity_poly.pdbx_strand_id
1 'polypeptide(L)'
;MNYVVFVIFLAAASGAIIRKRRSIAETRQAVESGCSHKLSPSYLYRSFSMPFYSFDPEQRQCALIYGVGARRGAPNVFFSYKSCLKHCCPRNRC
;
A
#
# COMPACT_ATOMS: atom_id res chain seq x y z
N MET A 1 31.90 -34.31 17.26
CA MET A 1 31.68 -32.92 16.79
C MET A 1 31.15 -33.00 15.37
N ASN A 2 29.94 -32.48 15.04
CA ASN A 2 29.46 -32.15 13.66
C ASN A 2 27.93 -32.19 13.43
N TYR A 3 27.07 -32.16 14.45
CA TYR A 3 25.60 -32.07 14.23
C TYR A 3 25.01 -30.67 14.47
N VAL A 4 25.68 -29.82 15.25
CA VAL A 4 25.14 -28.51 15.64
C VAL A 4 25.28 -27.48 14.52
N VAL A 5 26.32 -27.59 13.69
CA VAL A 5 26.59 -26.60 12.63
C VAL A 5 25.56 -26.69 11.50
N PHE A 6 25.11 -27.89 11.13
CA PHE A 6 24.20 -28.10 10.00
C PHE A 6 22.78 -27.52 10.24
N VAL A 7 22.32 -27.53 11.50
CA VAL A 7 20.97 -27.05 11.85
C VAL A 7 20.88 -25.52 11.78
N ILE A 8 21.98 -24.83 12.09
CA ILE A 8 22.04 -23.36 12.08
C ILE A 8 21.96 -22.82 10.63
N PHE A 9 22.63 -23.48 9.68
CA PHE A 9 22.60 -23.06 8.28
C PHE A 9 21.22 -23.22 7.61
N LEU A 10 20.44 -24.24 8.00
CA LEU A 10 19.06 -24.41 7.52
C LEU A 10 18.13 -23.30 8.03
N ALA A 11 18.25 -22.92 9.31
CA ALA A 11 17.44 -21.86 9.89
C ALA A 11 17.69 -20.47 9.26
N ALA A 12 18.95 -20.17 8.90
CA ALA A 12 19.32 -18.92 8.25
C ALA A 12 18.77 -18.80 6.82
N ALA A 13 18.79 -19.90 6.05
CA ALA A 13 18.23 -19.94 4.70
C ALA A 13 16.71 -19.78 4.71
N SER A 14 16.01 -20.42 5.65
CA SER A 14 14.56 -20.27 5.81
C SER A 14 14.15 -18.83 6.17
N GLY A 15 14.90 -18.17 7.05
CA GLY A 15 14.63 -16.79 7.46
C GLY A 15 14.73 -15.76 6.32
N ALA A 16 15.72 -15.91 5.43
CA ALA A 16 15.91 -15.01 4.29
C ALA A 16 14.86 -15.21 3.18
N ILE A 17 14.49 -16.46 2.90
CA ILE A 17 13.50 -16.81 1.87
C ILE A 17 12.09 -16.35 2.27
N ILE A 18 11.73 -16.43 3.56
CA ILE A 18 10.43 -15.94 4.06
C ILE A 18 10.33 -14.41 4.00
N ARG A 19 11.41 -13.68 4.34
CA ARG A 19 11.44 -12.21 4.25
C ARG A 19 11.29 -11.72 2.81
N LYS A 20 11.96 -12.37 1.85
CA LYS A 20 11.90 -11.99 0.43
C LYS A 20 10.52 -12.24 -0.20
N ARG A 21 9.82 -13.33 0.18
CA ARG A 21 8.43 -13.57 -0.28
C ARG A 21 7.42 -12.56 0.28
N ARG A 22 7.63 -12.09 1.52
CA ARG A 22 6.75 -11.08 2.14
C ARG A 22 6.84 -9.73 1.43
N SER A 23 8.04 -9.24 1.10
CA SER A 23 8.18 -7.95 0.43
C SER A 23 7.62 -7.95 -0.99
N ILE A 24 7.68 -9.08 -1.72
CA ILE A 24 7.11 -9.20 -3.06
C ILE A 24 5.57 -9.22 -3.01
N ALA A 25 4.97 -9.88 -2.02
CA ALA A 25 3.52 -9.88 -1.82
C ALA A 25 2.99 -8.48 -1.41
N GLU A 26 3.72 -7.79 -0.54
CA GLU A 26 3.40 -6.44 -0.08
C GLU A 26 3.52 -5.41 -1.23
N THR A 27 4.52 -5.58 -2.11
CA THR A 27 4.67 -4.75 -3.32
C THR A 27 3.57 -5.02 -4.34
N ARG A 28 3.15 -6.28 -4.53
CA ARG A 28 2.05 -6.62 -5.45
C ARG A 28 0.71 -6.06 -4.99
N GLN A 29 0.42 -6.08 -3.69
CA GLN A 29 -0.80 -5.48 -3.14
C GLN A 29 -0.84 -3.95 -3.31
N ALA A 30 0.29 -3.26 -3.17
CA ALA A 30 0.38 -1.81 -3.40
C ALA A 30 0.18 -1.43 -4.88
N VAL A 31 0.67 -2.26 -5.80
CA VAL A 31 0.49 -2.08 -7.26
C VAL A 31 -0.97 -2.33 -7.67
N GLU A 32 -1.62 -3.35 -7.09
CA GLU A 32 -3.00 -3.71 -7.41
C GLU A 32 -4.03 -2.73 -6.80
N SER A 33 -3.71 -2.13 -5.65
CA SER A 33 -4.57 -1.12 -4.99
C SER A 33 -4.38 0.30 -5.53
N GLY A 34 -3.42 0.51 -6.43
CA GLY A 34 -3.17 1.81 -7.05
C GLY A 34 -2.64 2.88 -6.10
N CYS A 35 -2.13 2.51 -4.92
CA CYS A 35 -1.65 3.45 -3.90
C CYS A 35 -0.54 4.39 -4.41
N SER A 36 0.29 3.92 -5.33
CA SER A 36 1.36 4.71 -5.94
C SER A 36 0.93 5.47 -7.20
N HIS A 37 -0.31 5.26 -7.68
CA HIS A 37 -0.80 5.93 -8.87
C HIS A 37 -1.30 7.34 -8.53
N LYS A 38 -0.79 8.32 -9.29
CA LYS A 38 -1.27 9.69 -9.23
C LYS A 38 -2.69 9.77 -9.82
N LEU A 39 -3.55 10.54 -9.17
CA LEU A 39 -4.88 10.85 -9.68
C LEU A 39 -4.75 11.74 -10.93
N SER A 40 -5.10 11.20 -12.10
CA SER A 40 -5.15 12.00 -13.32
C SER A 40 -6.34 12.97 -13.27
N PRO A 41 -6.18 14.22 -13.73
CA PRO A 41 -7.28 15.19 -13.84
C PRO A 41 -8.49 14.67 -14.62
N SER A 42 -8.30 13.74 -15.57
CA SER A 42 -9.38 13.10 -16.33
C SER A 42 -10.36 12.30 -15.45
N TYR A 43 -9.91 11.79 -14.31
CA TYR A 43 -10.75 11.10 -13.34
C TYR A 43 -11.39 12.03 -12.31
N LEU A 44 -11.03 13.31 -12.30
CA LEU A 44 -11.51 14.26 -11.32
C LEU A 44 -12.58 15.18 -11.95
N TYR A 45 -13.52 15.61 -11.13
CA TYR A 45 -14.49 16.64 -11.49
C TYR A 45 -14.74 17.55 -10.28
N ARG A 46 -15.15 18.80 -10.53
CA ARG A 46 -15.47 19.72 -9.43
C ARG A 46 -16.69 19.22 -8.68
N SER A 47 -16.55 18.98 -7.39
CA SER A 47 -17.63 18.54 -6.50
C SER A 47 -17.28 18.84 -5.05
N PHE A 48 -18.26 19.31 -4.29
CA PHE A 48 -18.10 19.63 -2.86
C PHE A 48 -18.83 18.64 -1.95
N SER A 49 -19.62 17.72 -2.51
CA SER A 49 -20.54 16.88 -1.74
C SER A 49 -19.96 15.54 -1.30
N MET A 50 -18.85 15.09 -1.90
CA MET A 50 -18.28 13.77 -1.64
C MET A 50 -16.75 13.83 -1.50
N PRO A 51 -16.24 14.18 -0.31
CA PRO A 51 -14.81 14.08 -0.05
C PRO A 51 -14.38 12.61 -0.03
N PHE A 52 -13.13 12.36 -0.35
CA PHE A 52 -12.54 11.02 -0.37
C PHE A 52 -11.10 11.06 0.14
N TYR A 53 -10.55 9.89 0.46
CA TYR A 53 -9.16 9.77 0.90
C TYR A 53 -8.27 9.28 -0.25
N SER A 54 -7.04 9.78 -0.30
CA SER A 54 -6.01 9.36 -1.24
C SER A 54 -4.68 9.19 -0.53
N PHE A 55 -3.86 8.26 -0.97
CA PHE A 55 -2.53 8.05 -0.42
C PHE A 55 -1.50 8.93 -1.13
N ASP A 56 -0.76 9.72 -0.36
CA ASP A 56 0.40 10.46 -0.82
C ASP A 56 1.66 9.61 -0.60
N PRO A 57 2.30 9.10 -1.67
CA PRO A 57 3.51 8.29 -1.56
C PRO A 57 4.75 9.11 -1.16
N GLU A 58 4.75 10.43 -1.36
CA GLU A 58 5.88 11.29 -1.01
C GLU A 58 5.87 11.58 0.50
N GLN A 59 4.69 11.89 1.04
CA GLN A 59 4.51 12.13 2.48
C GLN A 59 4.22 10.85 3.27
N ARG A 60 4.05 9.72 2.57
CA ARG A 60 3.71 8.40 3.13
C ARG A 60 2.49 8.44 4.06
N GLN A 61 1.43 9.15 3.65
CA GLN A 61 0.23 9.28 4.46
C GLN A 61 -1.05 9.33 3.62
N CYS A 62 -2.17 8.97 4.25
CA CYS A 62 -3.48 9.13 3.66
C CYS A 62 -4.01 10.55 3.94
N ALA A 63 -4.37 11.29 2.89
CA ALA A 63 -4.90 12.64 2.98
C ALA A 63 -6.39 12.69 2.59
N LEU A 64 -7.14 13.59 3.22
CA LEU A 64 -8.52 13.90 2.84
C LEU A 64 -8.51 14.89 1.66
N ILE A 65 -9.14 14.51 0.56
CA ILE A 65 -9.33 15.33 -0.62
C ILE A 65 -10.74 15.92 -0.59
N TYR A 66 -10.82 17.23 -0.74
CA TYR A 66 -12.08 18.00 -0.75
C TYR A 66 -12.13 18.95 -1.95
N GLY A 67 -13.33 19.42 -2.31
CA GLY A 67 -13.54 20.35 -3.44
C GLY A 67 -13.47 19.71 -4.84
N VAL A 68 -13.06 18.45 -4.91
CA VAL A 68 -13.12 17.61 -6.11
C VAL A 68 -13.75 16.26 -5.79
N GLY A 69 -14.48 15.70 -6.75
CA GLY A 69 -14.96 14.33 -6.74
C GLY A 69 -14.14 13.46 -7.70
N ALA A 70 -14.13 12.15 -7.45
CA ALA A 70 -13.47 11.18 -8.31
C ALA A 70 -14.50 10.34 -9.08
N ARG A 71 -14.22 10.07 -10.36
CA ARG A 71 -15.00 9.18 -11.21
C ARG A 71 -14.76 7.72 -10.83
N ARG A 72 -15.73 6.86 -11.15
CA ARG A 72 -15.59 5.41 -10.96
C ARG A 72 -14.36 4.89 -11.72
N GLY A 73 -13.57 4.03 -11.07
CA GLY A 73 -12.35 3.47 -11.65
C GLY A 73 -11.11 4.35 -11.47
N ALA A 74 -11.23 5.51 -10.81
CA ALA A 74 -10.07 6.29 -10.39
C ALA A 74 -9.20 5.45 -9.42
N PRO A 75 -7.90 5.28 -9.68
CA PRO A 75 -7.00 4.63 -8.73
C PRO A 75 -6.79 5.53 -7.51
N ASN A 76 -6.30 4.98 -6.40
CA ASN A 76 -5.93 5.76 -5.22
C ASN A 76 -7.08 6.60 -4.61
N VAL A 77 -8.30 6.06 -4.65
CA VAL A 77 -9.50 6.66 -4.06
C VAL A 77 -10.10 5.72 -3.04
N PHE A 78 -10.27 6.22 -1.82
CA PHE A 78 -10.79 5.45 -0.68
C PHE A 78 -11.91 6.20 0.02
N PHE A 79 -12.95 5.48 0.43
CA PHE A 79 -14.09 6.06 1.14
C PHE A 79 -13.80 6.43 2.61
N SER A 80 -12.71 5.91 3.17
CA SER A 80 -12.32 6.21 4.56
C SER A 80 -10.82 6.18 4.75
N TYR A 81 -10.35 6.95 5.72
CA TYR A 81 -8.95 6.96 6.16
C TYR A 81 -8.45 5.55 6.50
N LYS A 82 -9.25 4.77 7.24
CA LYS A 82 -8.94 3.39 7.62
C LYS A 82 -8.80 2.47 6.41
N SER A 83 -9.64 2.64 5.37
CA SER A 83 -9.53 1.86 4.14
C SER A 83 -8.23 2.19 3.40
N CYS A 84 -7.89 3.48 3.29
CA CYS A 84 -6.64 3.93 2.69
C CYS A 84 -5.43 3.34 3.40
N LEU A 85 -5.35 3.45 4.74
CA LEU A 85 -4.24 2.87 5.51
C LEU A 85 -4.15 1.36 5.36
N LYS A 86 -5.29 0.66 5.40
CA LYS A 86 -5.31 -0.81 5.27
C LYS A 86 -4.72 -1.27 3.93
N HIS A 87 -4.96 -0.52 2.85
CA HIS A 87 -4.48 -0.89 1.52
C HIS A 87 -3.06 -0.38 1.24
N CYS A 88 -2.73 0.84 1.67
CA CYS A 88 -1.49 1.52 1.30
C CYS A 88 -0.40 1.46 2.37
N CYS A 89 -0.75 1.17 3.63
CA CYS A 89 0.20 1.07 4.75
C CYS A 89 -0.05 -0.20 5.59
N PRO A 90 0.24 -1.39 5.04
CA PRO A 90 0.11 -2.63 5.80
C PRO A 90 0.91 -2.54 7.11
N ARG A 91 0.23 -2.85 8.23
CA ARG A 91 0.75 -2.76 9.62
C ARG A 91 1.03 -1.35 10.16
N ASN A 92 0.34 -0.32 9.67
CA ASN A 92 0.61 1.08 10.04
C ASN A 92 2.06 1.48 9.77
N ARG A 93 2.74 0.80 8.84
CA ARG A 93 4.06 1.17 8.38
C ARG A 93 3.95 1.76 6.98
N CYS A 94 3.97 3.07 6.96
CA CYS A 94 4.40 3.89 5.86
C CYS A 94 5.79 4.45 6.30
#